data_AF-A0A7Y2BZW8-F1
#
_entry.id   AF-A0A7Y2BZW8-F1
#
_cell.length_a   1.000
_cell.length_b   1.000
_cell.length_c   1.000
_cell.angle_alpha   90.00
_cell.angle_beta   90.00
_cell.angle_gamma   90.00
#
_symmetry.space_group_name_H-M   'P 1'
#
loop_
_entity.id
_entity.type
_entity.pdbx_description
1 polymer ?
#
loop_
_entity_poly.entity_id
_entity_poly.type
_entity_poly.pdbx_seq_one_letter_code
_entity_poly.pdbx_strand_id
1 'polypeptide(L)'
;PYKSGHVISKAEDLNLPMVHHPAFYGCFDWHSAVHGHWSLIYLMKSFPELDRYEEAQNMILSNINAKNIETELAYFSMNKYTKSFERTYGWAWLLKLSEELYTWEDPFAQNLYRTLEPLNNYISQAYQDYLPKLVYPIRVGEHSNTAFGLSFAWDYAQTVGDTALMSSLKNAALRFYKNDADCPIEWEPSGYDFLSPCLQEIDIIRKVMDNESFTNWLHAFYPELISGQAALKPGKVIDRSDGKLVHLDGLNFSRAWCLYPLGIGKANQIANAHMDFSLQNIKDGDYSGEHWLASFALYAYKMKIDSNETE
;
A
#
# COMPACT_ATOMS: atom_id res chain seq x y z
N PRO A 1 -17.23 -10.00 -9.04
CA PRO A 1 -16.42 -10.01 -10.30
C PRO A 1 -14.96 -10.29 -9.94
N TYR A 2 -14.14 -10.83 -10.86
CA TYR A 2 -12.70 -11.00 -10.63
C TYR A 2 -11.87 -10.67 -11.88
N LYS A 3 -10.91 -9.77 -11.75
CA LYS A 3 -9.94 -9.33 -12.75
C LYS A 3 -8.61 -10.05 -12.48
N SER A 4 -8.35 -11.12 -13.23
CA SER A 4 -7.29 -12.06 -12.87
C SER A 4 -5.86 -11.60 -13.07
N GLY A 5 -5.61 -10.55 -13.86
CA GLY A 5 -4.25 -10.07 -14.15
C GLY A 5 -3.33 -11.15 -14.74
N HIS A 6 -3.89 -12.23 -15.28
CA HIS A 6 -3.19 -13.45 -15.63
C HIS A 6 -2.59 -13.40 -17.03
N VAL A 7 -1.35 -13.87 -17.18
CA VAL A 7 -0.68 -14.00 -18.48
C VAL A 7 -0.63 -15.46 -18.90
N ILE A 8 -1.43 -15.79 -19.91
CA ILE A 8 -1.60 -17.14 -20.47
C ILE A 8 -0.51 -17.37 -21.51
N SER A 9 0.36 -18.36 -21.28
CA SER A 9 1.40 -18.75 -22.25
C SER A 9 1.01 -19.98 -23.08
N LYS A 10 0.12 -20.82 -22.54
CA LYS A 10 -0.41 -22.05 -23.16
C LYS A 10 -1.79 -22.35 -22.58
N ALA A 11 -2.52 -23.27 -23.23
CA ALA A 11 -3.91 -23.57 -22.86
C ALA A 11 -4.05 -24.06 -21.40
N GLU A 12 -3.07 -24.79 -20.88
CA GLU A 12 -3.08 -25.33 -19.52
C GLU A 12 -2.94 -24.26 -18.43
N ASP A 13 -2.52 -23.04 -18.79
CA ASP A 13 -2.45 -21.92 -17.84
C ASP A 13 -3.86 -21.37 -17.53
N LEU A 14 -4.86 -21.63 -18.38
CA LEU A 14 -6.23 -21.17 -18.19
C LEU A 14 -6.87 -21.84 -16.96
N ASN A 15 -7.15 -21.05 -15.93
CA ASN A 15 -7.87 -21.52 -14.76
C ASN A 15 -8.64 -20.39 -14.05
N LEU A 16 -9.52 -20.77 -13.13
CA LEU A 16 -10.23 -19.82 -12.27
C LEU A 16 -9.27 -19.22 -11.23
N PRO A 17 -9.53 -17.97 -10.77
CA PRO A 17 -8.72 -17.29 -9.77
C PRO A 17 -8.45 -18.10 -8.51
N MET A 18 -9.46 -18.79 -7.97
CA MET A 18 -9.31 -19.60 -6.76
C MET A 18 -8.36 -20.80 -6.92
N VAL A 19 -8.01 -21.17 -8.15
CA VAL A 19 -7.03 -22.23 -8.42
C VAL A 19 -5.62 -21.67 -8.46
N HIS A 20 -5.43 -20.47 -9.01
CA HIS A 20 -4.13 -19.80 -9.08
C HIS A 20 -3.75 -19.09 -7.78
N HIS A 21 -4.75 -18.51 -7.11
CA HIS A 21 -4.59 -17.62 -5.96
C HIS A 21 -5.58 -17.96 -4.82
N PRO A 22 -5.50 -19.17 -4.25
CA PRO A 22 -6.45 -19.63 -3.24
C PRO A 22 -6.32 -18.90 -1.88
N ALA A 23 -5.24 -18.17 -1.61
CA ALA A 23 -5.14 -17.36 -0.41
C ALA A 23 -5.77 -15.97 -0.60
N PHE A 24 -5.70 -15.43 -1.83
CA PHE A 24 -6.13 -14.06 -2.13
C PHE A 24 -7.13 -14.03 -3.31
N TYR A 25 -8.33 -14.55 -3.05
CA TYR A 25 -9.48 -14.52 -3.95
C TYR A 25 -10.75 -14.00 -3.24
N GLY A 26 -11.84 -13.81 -4.01
CA GLY A 26 -13.14 -13.36 -3.48
C GLY A 26 -13.39 -11.84 -3.56
N CYS A 27 -12.36 -11.06 -3.88
CA CYS A 27 -12.46 -9.62 -4.19
C CYS A 27 -12.32 -9.35 -5.70
N PHE A 28 -12.33 -8.08 -6.10
CA PHE A 28 -12.22 -7.70 -7.51
C PHE A 28 -10.92 -8.18 -8.17
N ASP A 29 -9.81 -8.21 -7.45
CA ASP A 29 -8.53 -8.79 -7.88
C ASP A 29 -7.70 -9.26 -6.67
N TRP A 30 -6.47 -9.72 -6.92
CA TRP A 30 -5.59 -10.30 -5.91
C TRP A 30 -5.24 -9.30 -4.81
N HIS A 31 -4.75 -8.11 -5.16
CA HIS A 31 -4.38 -7.12 -4.15
C HIS A 31 -5.60 -6.60 -3.40
N SER A 32 -6.77 -6.48 -4.05
CA SER A 32 -8.05 -6.22 -3.35
C SER A 32 -8.35 -7.23 -2.25
N ALA A 33 -8.06 -8.52 -2.47
CA ALA A 33 -8.19 -9.51 -1.42
C ALA A 33 -7.17 -9.27 -0.30
N VAL A 34 -5.93 -8.89 -0.62
CA VAL A 34 -4.91 -8.53 0.39
C VAL A 34 -5.35 -7.30 1.21
N HIS A 35 -5.92 -6.26 0.58
CA HIS A 35 -6.51 -5.11 1.25
C HIS A 35 -7.57 -5.52 2.28
N GLY A 36 -8.46 -6.44 1.90
CA GLY A 36 -9.49 -6.98 2.78
C GLY A 36 -8.90 -7.72 3.98
N HIS A 37 -7.91 -8.58 3.75
CA HIS A 37 -7.24 -9.30 4.83
C HIS A 37 -6.49 -8.36 5.78
N TRP A 38 -5.74 -7.37 5.26
CA TRP A 38 -5.06 -6.38 6.10
C TRP A 38 -6.06 -5.58 6.92
N SER A 39 -7.17 -5.14 6.32
CA SER A 39 -8.21 -4.39 7.01
C SER A 39 -8.83 -5.19 8.16
N LEU A 40 -9.14 -6.46 7.94
CA LEU A 40 -9.66 -7.34 8.99
C LEU A 40 -8.65 -7.54 10.12
N ILE A 41 -7.39 -7.82 9.79
CA ILE A 41 -6.32 -8.00 10.79
C ILE A 41 -6.12 -6.72 11.61
N TYR A 42 -6.04 -5.55 10.96
CA TYR A 42 -5.93 -4.27 11.64
C TYR A 42 -7.12 -4.02 12.57
N LEU A 43 -8.36 -4.25 12.10
CA LEU A 43 -9.56 -4.07 12.92
C LEU A 43 -9.60 -5.03 14.10
N MET A 44 -9.29 -6.31 13.91
CA MET A 44 -9.25 -7.31 14.99
C MET A 44 -8.20 -6.97 16.05
N LYS A 45 -7.04 -6.46 15.62
CA LYS A 45 -5.96 -6.04 16.53
C LYS A 45 -6.30 -4.76 17.29
N SER A 46 -6.85 -3.74 16.61
CA SER A 46 -7.14 -2.43 17.21
C SER A 46 -8.45 -2.39 17.99
N PHE A 47 -9.39 -3.28 17.68
CA PHE A 47 -10.71 -3.35 18.31
C PHE A 47 -11.03 -4.79 18.75
N PRO A 48 -10.50 -5.25 19.91
CA PRO A 48 -10.69 -6.64 20.37
C PRO A 48 -12.15 -7.05 20.60
N GLU A 49 -13.06 -6.08 20.77
CA GLU A 49 -14.50 -6.29 20.92
C GLU A 49 -15.26 -6.26 19.58
N LEU A 50 -14.55 -6.43 18.45
CA LEU A 50 -15.15 -6.44 17.11
C LEU A 50 -16.25 -7.51 16.98
N ASP A 51 -17.43 -7.09 16.53
CA ASP A 51 -18.52 -8.00 16.19
C ASP A 51 -18.05 -9.05 15.16
N ARG A 52 -18.47 -10.30 15.34
CA ARG A 52 -18.14 -11.44 14.45
C ARG A 52 -16.64 -11.75 14.36
N TYR A 53 -15.85 -11.43 15.40
CA TYR A 53 -14.42 -11.75 15.50
C TYR A 53 -14.09 -13.21 15.12
N GLU A 54 -14.80 -14.18 15.71
CA GLU A 54 -14.57 -15.61 15.45
C GLU A 54 -14.84 -15.99 13.99
N GLU A 55 -15.83 -15.37 13.35
CA GLU A 55 -16.13 -15.62 11.94
C GLU A 55 -15.01 -15.09 11.04
N ALA A 56 -14.56 -13.84 11.29
CA ALA A 56 -13.42 -13.26 10.58
C ALA A 56 -12.16 -14.11 10.75
N GLN A 57 -11.87 -14.57 11.97
CA GLN A 57 -10.75 -15.45 12.27
C GLN A 57 -10.80 -16.75 11.45
N ASN A 58 -11.96 -17.42 11.41
CA ASN A 58 -12.15 -18.66 10.66
C ASN A 58 -12.02 -18.46 9.14
N MET A 59 -12.56 -17.37 8.61
CA MET A 59 -12.43 -17.02 7.19
C MET A 59 -10.96 -16.81 6.81
N ILE A 60 -10.20 -16.09 7.63
CA ILE A 60 -8.77 -15.86 7.39
C ILE A 60 -8.01 -17.19 7.40
N LEU A 61 -8.26 -18.10 8.35
CA LEU A 61 -7.59 -19.41 8.40
C LEU A 61 -7.94 -20.30 7.20
N SER A 62 -9.15 -20.17 6.66
CA SER A 62 -9.56 -20.90 5.47
C SER A 62 -8.79 -20.46 4.21
N ASN A 63 -8.40 -19.19 4.15
CA ASN A 63 -7.65 -18.60 3.04
C ASN A 63 -6.14 -18.72 3.23
N ILE A 64 -5.63 -18.26 4.38
CA ILE A 64 -4.20 -18.22 4.70
C ILE A 64 -3.82 -19.48 5.48
N ASN A 65 -3.47 -20.51 4.72
CA ASN A 65 -2.93 -21.77 5.22
C ASN A 65 -1.76 -22.23 4.33
N ALA A 66 -0.94 -23.15 4.83
CA ALA A 66 0.29 -23.58 4.15
C ALA A 66 0.06 -24.06 2.71
N LYS A 67 -1.01 -24.82 2.45
CA LYS A 67 -1.34 -25.34 1.12
C LYS A 67 -1.68 -24.21 0.14
N ASN A 68 -2.46 -23.24 0.59
CA ASN A 68 -2.82 -22.11 -0.26
C ASN A 68 -1.60 -21.22 -0.55
N ILE A 69 -0.74 -20.98 0.44
CA ILE A 69 0.50 -20.21 0.24
C ILE A 69 1.50 -20.91 -0.70
N GLU A 70 1.60 -22.24 -0.64
CA GLU A 70 2.39 -23.00 -1.62
C GLU A 70 1.87 -22.80 -3.05
N THR A 71 0.55 -22.70 -3.22
CA THR A 71 -0.09 -22.44 -4.52
C THR A 71 0.21 -21.01 -5.01
N GLU A 72 0.11 -20.00 -4.13
CA GLU A 72 0.50 -18.62 -4.45
C GLU A 72 1.96 -18.54 -4.92
N LEU A 73 2.86 -19.26 -4.26
CA LEU A 73 4.28 -19.34 -4.64
C LEU A 73 4.49 -20.02 -5.99
N ALA A 74 3.79 -21.13 -6.24
CA ALA A 74 3.89 -21.87 -7.49
C ALA A 74 3.51 -21.01 -8.71
N TYR A 75 2.56 -20.09 -8.54
CA TYR A 75 2.12 -19.19 -9.60
C TYR A 75 3.27 -18.37 -10.21
N PHE A 76 4.18 -17.85 -9.39
CA PHE A 76 5.32 -17.05 -9.84
C PHE A 76 6.31 -17.82 -10.73
N SER A 77 6.23 -19.16 -10.73
CA SER A 77 7.04 -20.05 -11.57
C SER A 77 6.24 -20.82 -12.61
N MET A 78 4.92 -20.58 -12.70
CA MET A 78 4.03 -21.29 -13.63
C MET A 78 4.47 -21.10 -15.10
N ASN A 79 4.86 -19.89 -15.49
CA ASN A 79 5.49 -19.63 -16.79
C ASN A 79 6.46 -18.43 -16.71
N LYS A 80 7.17 -18.13 -17.81
CA LYS A 80 8.20 -17.07 -17.83
C LYS A 80 7.66 -15.64 -17.64
N TYR A 81 6.35 -15.43 -17.77
CA TYR A 81 5.70 -14.13 -17.68
C TYR A 81 5.03 -13.87 -16.32
N THR A 82 4.89 -14.87 -15.45
CA THR A 82 4.21 -14.71 -14.15
C THR A 82 5.09 -14.12 -13.05
N LYS A 83 6.42 -14.07 -13.25
CA LYS A 83 7.36 -13.50 -12.27
C LYS A 83 7.07 -12.05 -11.85
N SER A 84 6.43 -11.27 -12.73
CA SER A 84 6.12 -9.86 -12.48
C SER A 84 4.68 -9.62 -12.01
N PHE A 85 3.93 -10.67 -11.69
CA PHE A 85 2.57 -10.55 -11.18
C PHE A 85 2.54 -9.64 -9.94
N GLU A 86 1.58 -8.70 -9.91
CA GLU A 86 1.37 -7.76 -8.80
C GLU A 86 2.55 -6.82 -8.47
N ARG A 87 3.55 -6.74 -9.36
CA ARG A 87 4.71 -5.87 -9.18
C ARG A 87 4.35 -4.38 -9.37
N THR A 88 4.64 -3.47 -8.44
CA THR A 88 5.05 -3.67 -7.02
C THR A 88 3.88 -3.44 -6.06
N TYR A 89 2.68 -3.14 -6.56
CA TYR A 89 1.53 -2.75 -5.74
C TYR A 89 1.06 -3.85 -4.80
N GLY A 90 0.70 -5.03 -5.33
CA GLY A 90 0.28 -6.13 -4.48
C GLY A 90 1.43 -6.66 -3.62
N TRP A 91 2.68 -6.58 -4.10
CA TRP A 91 3.85 -6.91 -3.28
C TRP A 91 3.93 -6.04 -2.03
N ALA A 92 3.76 -4.73 -2.18
CA ALA A 92 3.75 -3.77 -1.09
C ALA A 92 2.62 -4.05 -0.08
N TRP A 93 1.41 -4.31 -0.56
CA TRP A 93 0.27 -4.64 0.32
C TRP A 93 0.40 -5.97 1.04
N LEU A 94 1.01 -6.98 0.41
CA LEU A 94 1.28 -8.24 1.09
C LEU A 94 2.29 -8.06 2.23
N LEU A 95 3.37 -7.33 1.97
CA LEU A 95 4.33 -7.02 3.02
C LEU A 95 3.68 -6.18 4.14
N LYS A 96 2.75 -5.28 3.82
CA LYS A 96 1.97 -4.54 4.81
C LYS A 96 1.07 -5.44 5.67
N LEU A 97 0.40 -6.42 5.06
CA LEU A 97 -0.34 -7.47 5.79
C LEU A 97 0.58 -8.20 6.77
N SER A 98 1.76 -8.61 6.31
CA SER A 98 2.72 -9.34 7.13
C SER A 98 3.32 -8.50 8.25
N GLU A 99 3.55 -7.20 8.04
CA GLU A 99 3.97 -6.24 9.08
C GLU A 99 2.92 -6.13 10.19
N GLU A 100 1.64 -6.02 9.83
CA GLU A 100 0.55 -5.89 10.80
C GLU A 100 0.43 -7.14 11.69
N LEU A 101 0.58 -8.33 11.08
CA LEU A 101 0.61 -9.62 11.78
C LEU A 101 1.85 -9.76 12.68
N TYR A 102 3.03 -9.35 12.19
CA TYR A 102 4.28 -9.48 12.93
C TYR A 102 4.24 -8.69 14.25
N THR A 103 3.72 -7.46 14.19
CA THR A 103 3.62 -6.55 15.34
C THR A 103 2.44 -6.86 16.26
N TRP A 104 1.60 -7.84 15.94
CA TRP A 104 0.50 -8.26 16.80
C TRP A 104 0.95 -9.41 17.71
N GLU A 105 1.13 -9.13 18.99
CA GLU A 105 1.52 -10.10 20.03
C GLU A 105 0.37 -11.07 20.39
N ASP A 106 -0.11 -11.82 19.41
CA ASP A 106 -1.21 -12.78 19.55
C ASP A 106 -0.87 -14.13 18.87
N PRO A 107 -1.13 -15.28 19.51
CA PRO A 107 -0.80 -16.60 18.95
C PRO A 107 -1.39 -16.88 17.56
N PHE A 108 -2.60 -16.39 17.27
CA PHE A 108 -3.24 -16.52 15.96
C PHE A 108 -2.48 -15.69 14.92
N ALA A 109 -2.15 -14.44 15.22
CA ALA A 109 -1.39 -13.58 14.32
C ALA A 109 0.01 -14.14 14.04
N GLN A 110 0.71 -14.59 15.08
CA GLN A 110 2.05 -15.18 14.95
C GLN A 110 2.06 -16.50 14.17
N ASN A 111 0.95 -17.26 14.20
CA ASN A 111 0.80 -18.44 13.35
C ASN A 111 0.56 -18.08 11.88
N LEU A 112 -0.26 -17.07 11.60
CA LEU A 112 -0.48 -16.57 10.24
C LEU A 112 0.77 -15.95 9.64
N TYR A 113 1.53 -15.16 10.40
CA TYR A 113 2.80 -14.59 9.95
C TYR A 113 3.77 -15.70 9.49
N ARG A 114 3.96 -16.74 10.32
CA ARG A 114 4.77 -17.92 9.96
C ARG A 114 4.26 -18.65 8.71
N THR A 115 2.95 -18.66 8.49
CA THR A 115 2.33 -19.26 7.30
C THR A 115 2.63 -18.45 6.04
N LEU A 116 2.67 -17.12 6.13
CA LEU A 116 2.98 -16.20 5.03
C LEU A 116 4.48 -16.05 4.75
N GLU A 117 5.34 -16.38 5.71
CA GLU A 117 6.79 -16.21 5.63
C GLU A 117 7.42 -16.71 4.31
N PRO A 118 7.07 -17.89 3.76
CA PRO A 118 7.61 -18.33 2.46
C PRO A 118 7.31 -17.35 1.31
N LEU A 119 6.10 -16.80 1.27
CA LEU A 119 5.69 -15.83 0.25
C LEU A 119 6.34 -14.46 0.49
N ASN A 120 6.44 -14.02 1.75
CA ASN A 120 7.16 -12.79 2.11
C ASN A 120 8.63 -12.84 1.67
N ASN A 121 9.30 -13.97 1.93
CA ASN A 121 10.69 -14.19 1.53
C ASN A 121 10.86 -14.15 0.00
N TYR A 122 9.92 -14.75 -0.74
CA TYR A 122 9.91 -14.67 -2.19
C TYR A 122 9.77 -13.21 -2.68
N ILE A 123 8.83 -12.44 -2.11
CA ILE A 123 8.61 -11.05 -2.49
C ILE A 123 9.80 -10.16 -2.11
N SER A 124 10.41 -10.36 -0.94
CA SER A 124 11.66 -9.69 -0.53
C SER A 124 12.76 -9.91 -1.57
N GLN A 125 13.00 -11.16 -1.96
CA GLN A 125 13.97 -11.47 -3.02
C GLN A 125 13.58 -10.87 -4.37
N ALA A 126 12.29 -10.86 -4.72
CA ALA A 126 11.80 -10.29 -5.97
C ALA A 126 12.07 -8.78 -6.07
N TYR A 127 11.96 -8.03 -4.97
CA TYR A 127 12.40 -6.63 -4.91
C TYR A 127 13.90 -6.49 -5.16
N GLN A 128 14.71 -7.31 -4.49
CA GLN A 128 16.18 -7.31 -4.63
C GLN A 128 16.62 -7.65 -6.06
N ASP A 129 15.89 -8.52 -6.75
CA ASP A 129 16.16 -8.87 -8.15
C ASP A 129 15.67 -7.81 -9.14
N TYR A 130 14.57 -7.12 -8.84
CA TYR A 130 13.90 -6.20 -9.74
C TYR A 130 14.50 -4.79 -9.69
N LEU A 131 14.68 -4.22 -8.50
CA LEU A 131 15.04 -2.81 -8.34
C LEU A 131 16.39 -2.43 -8.98
N PRO A 132 17.44 -3.28 -8.97
CA PRO A 132 18.67 -2.97 -9.69
C PRO A 132 18.49 -2.85 -11.22
N LYS A 133 17.43 -3.44 -11.78
CA LYS A 133 17.12 -3.43 -13.22
C LYS A 133 16.20 -2.28 -13.62
N LEU A 134 15.51 -1.65 -12.65
CA LEU A 134 14.64 -0.49 -12.90
C LEU A 134 15.48 0.79 -12.99
N VAL A 135 15.61 1.31 -14.20
CA VAL A 135 16.42 2.50 -14.51
C VAL A 135 15.73 3.80 -14.09
N TYR A 136 14.42 3.90 -14.32
CA TYR A 136 13.62 5.10 -14.06
C TYR A 136 12.50 4.79 -13.08
N PRO A 137 12.20 5.68 -12.12
CA PRO A 137 11.03 5.54 -11.27
C PRO A 137 9.75 5.80 -12.08
N ILE A 138 8.65 5.19 -11.63
CA ILE A 138 7.31 5.41 -12.18
C ILE A 138 6.55 6.30 -11.20
N ARG A 139 6.09 7.46 -11.67
CA ARG A 139 5.46 8.52 -10.87
C ARG A 139 3.96 8.68 -11.09
N VAL A 140 3.29 7.73 -11.74
CA VAL A 140 1.82 7.80 -11.90
C VAL A 140 1.12 7.68 -10.54
N GLY A 141 -0.01 8.35 -10.33
CA GLY A 141 -0.81 8.24 -9.10
C GLY A 141 -1.65 6.95 -9.00
N GLU A 142 -1.16 5.86 -9.58
CA GLU A 142 -1.81 4.55 -9.62
C GLU A 142 -0.87 3.42 -9.18
N HIS A 143 -1.32 2.16 -9.31
CA HIS A 143 -0.69 0.93 -8.85
C HIS A 143 0.83 0.85 -9.12
N SER A 144 1.30 1.28 -10.29
CA SER A 144 2.72 1.17 -10.65
C SER A 144 3.63 2.22 -9.98
N ASN A 145 3.09 3.11 -9.13
CA ASN A 145 3.86 4.13 -8.43
C ASN A 145 5.02 3.49 -7.66
N THR A 146 6.25 3.82 -8.06
CA THR A 146 7.45 3.20 -7.48
C THR A 146 7.67 3.66 -6.05
N ALA A 147 7.41 4.94 -5.72
CA ALA A 147 7.59 5.45 -4.37
C ALA A 147 6.67 4.75 -3.36
N PHE A 148 5.39 4.57 -3.70
CA PHE A 148 4.45 3.77 -2.89
C PHE A 148 4.93 2.32 -2.71
N GLY A 149 5.32 1.66 -3.81
CA GLY A 149 5.81 0.28 -3.76
C GLY A 149 7.02 0.09 -2.83
N LEU A 150 7.90 1.10 -2.77
CA LEU A 150 9.04 1.10 -1.86
C LEU A 150 8.64 1.41 -0.41
N SER A 151 7.65 2.28 -0.20
CA SER A 151 7.29 2.80 1.11
C SER A 151 6.78 1.72 2.07
N PHE A 152 5.77 0.93 1.68
CA PHE A 152 5.28 -0.16 2.54
C PHE A 152 6.28 -1.30 2.69
N ALA A 153 7.04 -1.60 1.62
CA ALA A 153 8.10 -2.59 1.69
C ALA A 153 9.21 -2.17 2.68
N TRP A 154 9.49 -0.87 2.79
CA TRP A 154 10.45 -0.32 3.75
C TRP A 154 9.98 -0.50 5.18
N ASP A 155 8.72 -0.16 5.47
CA ASP A 155 8.14 -0.31 6.81
C ASP A 155 8.23 -1.78 7.26
N TYR A 156 7.76 -2.72 6.43
CA TYR A 156 7.91 -4.14 6.69
C TYR A 156 9.37 -4.53 6.96
N ALA A 157 10.29 -4.18 6.06
CA ALA A 157 11.68 -4.60 6.15
C ALA A 157 12.36 -4.07 7.42
N GLN A 158 12.04 -2.83 7.81
CA GLN A 158 12.50 -2.23 9.06
C GLN A 158 11.93 -2.99 10.27
N THR A 159 10.62 -3.24 10.28
CA THR A 159 9.91 -3.91 11.38
C THR A 159 10.41 -5.32 11.64
N VAL A 160 10.65 -6.11 10.59
CA VAL A 160 11.10 -7.52 10.72
C VAL A 160 12.63 -7.68 10.72
N GLY A 161 13.38 -6.60 10.48
CA GLY A 161 14.85 -6.62 10.43
C GLY A 161 15.44 -7.22 9.15
N ASP A 162 14.74 -7.17 8.01
CA ASP A 162 15.25 -7.62 6.71
C ASP A 162 16.23 -6.59 6.12
N THR A 163 17.47 -6.65 6.60
CA THR A 163 18.54 -5.71 6.21
C THR A 163 18.88 -5.74 4.71
N ALA A 164 18.70 -6.88 4.03
CA ALA A 164 18.96 -7.02 2.61
C ALA A 164 17.90 -6.29 1.78
N LEU A 165 16.62 -6.47 2.12
CA LEU A 165 15.52 -5.73 1.52
C LEU A 165 15.65 -4.23 1.80
N MET A 166 15.89 -3.82 3.05
CA MET A 166 16.11 -2.41 3.40
C MET A 166 17.20 -1.78 2.53
N SER A 167 18.35 -2.46 2.37
CA SER A 167 19.45 -1.96 1.57
C SER A 167 19.06 -1.78 0.10
N SER A 168 18.33 -2.73 -0.49
CA SER A 168 17.83 -2.63 -1.86
C SER A 168 16.85 -1.46 -2.04
N LEU A 169 15.90 -1.32 -1.12
CA LEU A 169 14.88 -0.26 -1.13
C LEU A 169 15.51 1.13 -0.99
N LYS A 170 16.40 1.33 -0.01
CA LYS A 170 17.11 2.60 0.20
C LYS A 170 17.97 2.98 -0.99
N ASN A 171 18.72 2.03 -1.55
CA ASN A 171 19.54 2.29 -2.72
C ASN A 171 18.69 2.69 -3.94
N ALA A 172 17.53 2.06 -4.14
CA ALA A 172 16.59 2.43 -5.20
C ALA A 172 15.98 3.82 -4.96
N ALA A 173 15.44 4.08 -3.76
CA ALA A 173 14.83 5.35 -3.40
C ALA A 173 15.81 6.53 -3.58
N LEU A 174 17.03 6.41 -3.06
CA LEU A 174 18.05 7.44 -3.22
C LEU A 174 18.51 7.59 -4.68
N ARG A 175 18.61 6.50 -5.44
CA ARG A 175 18.96 6.60 -6.88
C ARG A 175 17.89 7.36 -7.67
N PHE A 176 16.62 7.17 -7.31
CA PHE A 176 15.49 7.75 -8.03
C PHE A 176 15.17 9.18 -7.63
N TYR A 177 15.13 9.49 -6.33
CA TYR A 177 14.48 10.71 -5.85
C TYR A 177 15.40 11.68 -5.11
N LYS A 178 16.65 11.29 -4.76
CA LYS A 178 17.53 12.15 -3.94
C LYS A 178 17.84 13.52 -4.55
N ASN A 179 17.77 13.62 -5.88
CA ASN A 179 18.10 14.84 -6.63
C ASN A 179 16.84 15.51 -7.19
N ASP A 180 15.65 14.96 -6.93
CA ASP A 180 14.42 15.58 -7.38
C ASP A 180 14.18 16.88 -6.60
N ALA A 181 13.62 17.86 -7.30
CA ALA A 181 13.29 19.19 -6.79
C ALA A 181 12.03 19.69 -7.52
N ASP A 182 11.41 20.76 -7.01
CA ASP A 182 10.27 21.44 -7.65
C ASP A 182 9.15 20.48 -8.07
N CYS A 183 8.62 19.70 -7.12
CA CYS A 183 7.61 18.70 -7.40
C CYS A 183 6.37 19.34 -8.07
N PRO A 184 5.88 18.80 -9.21
CA PRO A 184 4.76 19.39 -9.94
C PRO A 184 3.41 19.01 -9.30
N ILE A 185 3.22 19.42 -8.04
CA ILE A 185 2.04 19.08 -7.22
C ILE A 185 0.74 19.57 -7.87
N GLU A 186 0.81 20.62 -8.69
CA GLU A 186 -0.32 21.21 -9.41
C GLU A 186 -0.82 20.35 -10.57
N TRP A 187 -0.09 19.32 -10.99
CA TRP A 187 -0.56 18.33 -11.96
C TRP A 187 -1.50 17.30 -11.32
N GLU A 188 -1.58 17.28 -9.99
CA GLU A 188 -2.46 16.38 -9.26
C GLU A 188 -3.78 17.09 -8.85
N PRO A 189 -4.94 16.43 -8.97
CA PRO A 189 -5.12 15.05 -9.42
C PRO A 189 -5.07 14.89 -10.95
N SER A 190 -4.49 13.79 -11.42
CA SER A 190 -4.85 13.17 -12.69
C SER A 190 -6.21 12.48 -12.57
N GLY A 191 -6.82 12.10 -13.70
CA GLY A 191 -8.26 11.77 -13.80
C GLY A 191 -8.78 10.67 -12.88
N TYR A 192 -7.93 9.78 -12.38
CA TYR A 192 -8.29 8.67 -11.48
C TYR A 192 -7.11 8.26 -10.59
N ASP A 193 -6.33 9.25 -10.16
CA ASP A 193 -5.29 9.02 -9.15
C ASP A 193 -5.92 8.50 -7.86
N PHE A 194 -5.26 7.54 -7.22
CA PHE A 194 -5.50 7.16 -5.83
C PHE A 194 -4.25 7.28 -4.95
N LEU A 195 -3.11 7.65 -5.54
CA LEU A 195 -1.87 8.01 -4.86
C LEU A 195 -1.45 9.39 -5.32
N SER A 196 -0.86 10.20 -4.44
CA SER A 196 -0.23 11.47 -4.82
C SER A 196 1.23 11.23 -5.22
N PRO A 197 1.62 11.36 -6.51
CA PRO A 197 3.00 11.23 -6.95
C PRO A 197 4.02 11.94 -6.05
N CYS A 198 3.80 13.23 -5.77
CA CYS A 198 4.76 14.05 -5.04
C CYS A 198 4.82 13.64 -3.56
N LEU A 199 3.67 13.41 -2.92
CA LEU A 199 3.66 13.05 -1.50
C LEU A 199 4.16 11.62 -1.25
N GLN A 200 4.02 10.70 -2.21
CA GLN A 200 4.63 9.37 -2.11
C GLN A 200 6.16 9.45 -2.16
N GLU A 201 6.73 10.34 -2.98
CA GLU A 201 8.19 10.59 -2.98
C GLU A 201 8.67 11.16 -1.65
N ILE A 202 7.94 12.14 -1.09
CA ILE A 202 8.22 12.67 0.25
C ILE A 202 8.19 11.56 1.29
N ASP A 203 7.18 10.68 1.23
CA ASP A 203 7.01 9.59 2.20
C ASP A 203 8.12 8.54 2.16
N ILE A 204 8.60 8.14 0.98
CA ILE A 204 9.76 7.23 0.93
C ILE A 204 11.06 7.93 1.31
N ILE A 205 11.26 9.20 0.92
CA ILE A 205 12.52 9.91 1.20
C ILE A 205 12.68 10.22 2.69
N ARG A 206 11.62 10.64 3.39
CA ARG A 206 11.65 10.84 4.86
C ARG A 206 12.01 9.57 5.62
N LYS A 207 11.68 8.39 5.06
CA LYS A 207 11.91 7.08 5.70
C LYS A 207 13.37 6.63 5.57
N VAL A 208 14.03 6.96 4.45
CA VAL A 208 15.37 6.43 4.12
C VAL A 208 16.51 7.40 4.41
N MET A 209 16.23 8.71 4.47
CA MET A 209 17.18 9.76 4.85
C MET A 209 17.14 10.03 6.36
N ASP A 210 18.23 10.58 6.89
CA ASP A 210 18.20 11.22 8.20
C ASP A 210 17.45 12.57 8.15
N ASN A 211 17.06 13.07 9.33
CA ASN A 211 16.21 14.26 9.46
C ASN A 211 16.82 15.53 8.83
N GLU A 212 18.14 15.73 8.92
CA GLU A 212 18.80 16.91 8.37
C GLU A 212 18.80 16.86 6.84
N SER A 213 19.23 15.72 6.28
CA SER A 213 19.21 15.48 4.83
C SER A 213 17.79 15.60 4.25
N PHE A 214 16.80 15.02 4.92
CA PHE A 214 15.40 15.09 4.51
C PHE A 214 14.87 16.52 4.52
N THR A 215 15.15 17.29 5.57
CA THR A 215 14.68 18.68 5.68
C THR A 215 15.23 19.54 4.53
N ASN A 216 16.53 19.41 4.24
CA ASN A 216 17.16 20.12 3.12
C ASN A 216 16.58 19.68 1.76
N TRP A 217 16.34 18.38 1.57
CA TRP A 217 15.71 17.86 0.36
C TRP A 217 14.28 18.38 0.20
N LEU A 218 13.47 18.37 1.26
CA LEU A 218 12.09 18.85 1.23
C LEU A 218 12.01 20.35 0.92
N HIS A 219 12.98 21.14 1.39
CA HIS A 219 13.10 22.56 1.02
C HIS A 219 13.28 22.78 -0.48
N ALA A 220 14.02 21.91 -1.17
CA ALA A 220 14.18 21.97 -2.62
C ALA A 220 12.98 21.34 -3.36
N PHE A 221 12.36 20.32 -2.77
CA PHE A 221 11.31 19.53 -3.44
C PHE A 221 9.92 20.17 -3.34
N TYR A 222 9.50 20.63 -2.16
CA TYR A 222 8.19 21.24 -1.95
C TYR A 222 8.22 22.38 -0.90
N PRO A 223 8.82 23.53 -1.25
CA PRO A 223 9.03 24.65 -0.30
C PRO A 223 7.73 25.25 0.27
N GLU A 224 6.61 25.15 -0.47
CA GLU A 224 5.31 25.66 -0.01
C GLU A 224 4.79 24.90 1.21
N LEU A 225 5.12 23.60 1.34
CA LEU A 225 4.71 22.80 2.48
C LEU A 225 5.39 23.29 3.77
N ILE A 226 6.69 23.59 3.68
CA ILE A 226 7.48 24.09 4.81
C ILE A 226 7.07 25.52 5.20
N SER A 227 6.87 26.39 4.21
CA SER A 227 6.44 27.78 4.45
C SER A 227 4.97 27.90 4.89
N GLY A 228 4.21 26.81 4.94
CA GLY A 228 2.79 26.80 5.32
C GLY A 228 1.87 27.45 4.27
N GLN A 229 2.37 27.59 3.04
CA GLN A 229 1.65 28.17 1.90
C GLN A 229 0.97 27.11 1.03
N ALA A 230 1.35 25.84 1.19
CA ALA A 230 0.75 24.72 0.47
C ALA A 230 -0.79 24.74 0.60
N ALA A 231 -1.45 24.60 -0.55
CA ALA A 231 -2.91 24.66 -0.67
C ALA A 231 -3.44 23.48 -1.47
N LEU A 232 -3.18 22.26 -0.99
CA LEU A 232 -3.68 21.02 -1.58
C LEU A 232 -5.15 20.84 -1.24
N LYS A 233 -6.02 20.80 -2.25
CA LYS A 233 -7.48 20.62 -2.08
C LYS A 233 -7.86 19.14 -2.26
N PRO A 234 -8.91 18.66 -1.57
CA PRO A 234 -9.46 17.34 -1.84
C PRO A 234 -9.84 17.12 -3.31
N GLY A 235 -9.49 15.94 -3.82
CA GLY A 235 -9.96 15.44 -5.10
C GLY A 235 -11.47 15.24 -5.06
N LYS A 236 -12.15 15.56 -6.17
CA LYS A 236 -13.61 15.52 -6.27
C LYS A 236 -14.03 14.36 -7.16
N VAL A 237 -14.93 13.53 -6.66
CA VAL A 237 -15.60 12.49 -7.46
C VAL A 237 -16.97 12.99 -7.85
N ILE A 238 -17.26 13.05 -9.17
CA ILE A 238 -18.58 13.44 -9.67
C ILE A 238 -19.48 12.22 -9.83
N ASP A 239 -18.97 11.16 -10.45
CA ASP A 239 -19.67 9.89 -10.60
C ASP A 239 -18.94 8.83 -9.77
N ARG A 240 -19.59 8.40 -8.68
CA ARG A 240 -19.04 7.41 -7.74
C ARG A 240 -19.28 5.97 -8.19
N SER A 241 -20.14 5.76 -9.19
CA SER A 241 -20.44 4.43 -9.72
C SER A 241 -19.39 3.91 -10.70
N ASP A 242 -18.60 4.82 -11.26
CA ASP A 242 -17.42 4.48 -12.04
C ASP A 242 -16.25 4.09 -11.11
N GLY A 243 -15.87 2.82 -11.15
CA GLY A 243 -14.81 2.28 -10.30
C GLY A 243 -13.42 2.87 -10.53
N LYS A 244 -13.18 3.59 -11.62
CA LYS A 244 -11.96 4.38 -11.81
C LYS A 244 -12.09 5.77 -11.20
N LEU A 245 -13.21 6.46 -11.37
CA LEU A 245 -13.36 7.82 -10.84
C LEU A 245 -13.39 7.87 -9.31
N VAL A 246 -13.91 6.83 -8.66
CA VAL A 246 -13.91 6.70 -7.19
C VAL A 246 -12.49 6.66 -6.58
N HIS A 247 -11.47 6.38 -7.39
CA HIS A 247 -10.07 6.41 -6.97
C HIS A 247 -9.66 7.73 -6.30
N LEU A 248 -10.28 8.86 -6.65
CA LEU A 248 -9.93 10.16 -6.08
C LEU A 248 -10.24 10.27 -4.57
N ASP A 249 -11.14 9.44 -4.03
CA ASP A 249 -11.27 9.31 -2.57
C ASP A 249 -10.04 8.61 -1.98
N GLY A 250 -9.54 7.57 -2.66
CA GLY A 250 -8.27 6.92 -2.32
C GLY A 250 -7.11 7.91 -2.34
N LEU A 251 -7.09 8.83 -3.32
CA LEU A 251 -6.09 9.91 -3.37
C LEU A 251 -6.15 10.77 -2.12
N ASN A 252 -7.34 11.16 -1.68
CA ASN A 252 -7.49 11.97 -0.48
C ASN A 252 -6.94 11.25 0.76
N PHE A 253 -7.27 9.97 0.96
CA PHE A 253 -6.68 9.18 2.05
C PHE A 253 -5.16 9.05 1.90
N SER A 254 -4.67 8.86 0.67
CA SER A 254 -3.23 8.76 0.43
C SER A 254 -2.46 10.03 0.76
N ARG A 255 -3.04 11.19 0.43
CA ARG A 255 -2.49 12.49 0.78
C ARG A 255 -2.47 12.66 2.29
N ALA A 256 -3.57 12.32 2.96
CA ALA A 256 -3.66 12.42 4.41
C ALA A 256 -2.59 11.58 5.11
N TRP A 257 -2.42 10.30 4.73
CA TRP A 257 -1.43 9.43 5.38
C TRP A 257 0.02 9.87 5.15
N CYS A 258 0.32 10.50 4.00
CA CYS A 258 1.67 11.01 3.74
C CYS A 258 1.95 12.30 4.52
N LEU A 259 0.91 13.07 4.84
CA LEU A 259 1.03 14.37 5.51
C LEU A 259 1.07 14.25 7.04
N TYR A 260 0.29 13.34 7.64
CA TYR A 260 0.25 13.19 9.11
C TYR A 260 1.64 13.02 9.76
N PRO A 261 2.56 12.20 9.23
CA PRO A 261 3.87 11.97 9.85
C PRO A 261 4.83 13.17 9.74
N LEU A 262 4.51 14.18 8.94
CA LEU A 262 5.43 15.29 8.70
C LEU A 262 5.44 16.31 9.84
N GLY A 263 4.31 16.54 10.51
CA GLY A 263 4.23 17.45 11.67
C GLY A 263 4.64 18.91 11.40
N ILE A 264 4.76 19.34 10.14
CA ILE A 264 5.25 20.67 9.75
C ILE A 264 4.14 21.55 9.16
N GLY A 265 4.28 22.87 9.35
CA GLY A 265 3.45 23.87 8.70
C GLY A 265 1.94 23.60 8.88
N LYS A 266 1.24 23.40 7.77
CA LYS A 266 -0.19 23.05 7.74
C LYS A 266 -0.47 21.60 7.36
N ALA A 267 0.52 20.72 7.39
CA ALA A 267 0.39 19.33 6.93
C ALA A 267 -0.81 18.61 7.59
N ASN A 268 -0.92 18.68 8.91
CA ASN A 268 -2.03 18.04 9.65
C ASN A 268 -3.41 18.66 9.34
N GLN A 269 -3.47 19.98 9.10
CA GLN A 269 -4.72 20.65 8.72
C GLN A 269 -5.19 20.21 7.33
N ILE A 270 -4.26 20.12 6.37
CA ILE A 270 -4.53 19.63 5.02
C ILE A 270 -4.92 18.15 5.09
N ALA A 271 -4.18 17.32 5.82
CA ALA A 271 -4.48 15.91 6.01
C ALA A 271 -5.89 15.66 6.54
N ASN A 272 -6.30 16.39 7.59
CA ASN A 272 -7.66 16.33 8.13
C ASN A 272 -8.71 16.73 7.10
N ALA A 273 -8.49 17.80 6.32
CA ALA A 273 -9.43 18.20 5.27
C ALA A 273 -9.63 17.12 4.20
N HIS A 274 -8.58 16.40 3.82
CA HIS A 274 -8.67 15.27 2.89
C HIS A 274 -9.38 14.05 3.50
N MET A 275 -9.01 13.69 4.74
CA MET A 275 -9.60 12.58 5.48
C MET A 275 -11.11 12.78 5.65
N ASP A 276 -11.52 13.93 6.19
CA ASP A 276 -12.92 14.24 6.51
C ASP A 276 -13.78 14.32 5.25
N PHE A 277 -13.24 14.84 4.14
CA PHE A 277 -13.95 14.93 2.87
C PHE A 277 -14.36 13.57 2.33
N SER A 278 -13.48 12.57 2.41
CA SER A 278 -13.70 11.27 1.77
C SER A 278 -14.32 10.25 2.72
N LEU A 279 -14.08 10.36 4.03
CA LEU A 279 -14.59 9.43 5.04
C LEU A 279 -16.13 9.36 5.03
N GLN A 280 -16.79 10.49 4.77
CA GLN A 280 -18.25 10.55 4.69
C GLN A 280 -18.83 9.74 3.51
N ASN A 281 -18.03 9.45 2.48
CA ASN A 281 -18.47 8.82 1.23
C ASN A 281 -18.10 7.33 1.12
N ILE A 282 -17.48 6.73 2.15
CA ILE A 282 -17.09 5.30 2.12
C ILE A 282 -18.32 4.37 2.19
N LYS A 283 -19.46 4.86 2.70
CA LYS A 283 -20.65 4.04 3.00
C LYS A 283 -21.75 4.12 1.91
N ASP A 284 -21.39 4.52 0.70
CA ASP A 284 -22.38 4.84 -0.33
C ASP A 284 -23.01 3.60 -1.02
N GLY A 285 -22.62 2.37 -0.66
CA GLY A 285 -23.28 1.13 -1.07
C GLY A 285 -22.83 0.55 -2.41
N ASP A 286 -21.78 1.10 -3.03
CA ASP A 286 -21.22 0.61 -4.29
C ASP A 286 -19.93 -0.17 -4.09
N TYR A 287 -19.96 -1.45 -4.48
CA TYR A 287 -18.84 -2.37 -4.44
C TYR A 287 -17.57 -1.81 -5.11
N SER A 288 -17.71 -0.97 -6.15
CA SER A 288 -16.62 -0.34 -6.91
C SER A 288 -15.59 0.38 -6.03
N GLY A 289 -16.03 1.01 -4.93
CA GLY A 289 -15.15 1.65 -3.95
C GLY A 289 -14.92 0.82 -2.68
N GLU A 290 -15.97 0.16 -2.19
CA GLU A 290 -15.98 -0.47 -0.87
C GLU A 290 -14.95 -1.60 -0.69
N HIS A 291 -14.57 -2.29 -1.77
CA HIS A 291 -13.68 -3.45 -1.69
C HIS A 291 -12.22 -3.12 -1.34
N TRP A 292 -11.79 -1.85 -1.43
CA TRP A 292 -10.41 -1.44 -1.15
C TRP A 292 -10.29 -0.07 -0.45
N LEU A 293 -11.23 0.87 -0.64
CA LEU A 293 -11.14 2.20 -0.02
C LEU A 293 -11.11 2.15 1.51
N ALA A 294 -11.76 1.16 2.11
CA ALA A 294 -11.72 0.94 3.56
C ALA A 294 -10.27 0.77 4.05
N SER A 295 -9.41 0.05 3.32
CA SER A 295 -8.02 -0.12 3.75
C SER A 295 -7.24 1.20 3.68
N PHE A 296 -7.51 2.03 2.67
CA PHE A 296 -6.88 3.35 2.54
C PHE A 296 -7.28 4.27 3.70
N ALA A 297 -8.57 4.29 4.04
CA ALA A 297 -9.09 5.08 5.14
C ALA A 297 -8.56 4.60 6.50
N LEU A 298 -8.54 3.28 6.72
CA LEU A 298 -7.96 2.69 7.94
C LEU A 298 -6.46 3.00 8.07
N TYR A 299 -5.70 2.94 6.98
CA TYR A 299 -4.28 3.28 7.01
C TYR A 299 -4.05 4.77 7.28
N ALA A 300 -4.82 5.66 6.64
CA ALA A 300 -4.78 7.08 6.94
C ALA A 300 -5.16 7.38 8.41
N TYR A 301 -6.17 6.69 8.93
CA TYR A 301 -6.56 6.76 10.34
C TYR A 301 -5.45 6.28 11.28
N LYS A 302 -4.79 5.16 10.94
CA LYS A 302 -3.61 4.66 11.67
C LYS A 302 -2.51 5.72 11.71
N MET A 303 -2.14 6.31 10.57
CA MET A 303 -1.10 7.35 10.54
C MET A 303 -1.46 8.59 11.36
N LYS A 304 -2.73 8.94 11.43
CA LYS A 304 -3.23 10.05 12.28
C LYS A 304 -3.07 9.75 13.77
N ILE A 305 -3.36 8.52 14.20
CA ILE A 305 -3.17 8.12 15.60
C ILE A 305 -1.70 8.13 15.94
N ASP A 306 -0.89 7.43 15.14
CA ASP A 306 0.55 7.28 15.36
C ASP A 306 1.25 8.66 15.44
N SER A 307 0.81 9.65 14.64
CA SER A 307 1.36 11.02 14.71
C SER A 307 1.01 11.78 15.99
N ASN A 308 -0.14 11.52 16.60
CA ASN A 308 -0.56 12.19 17.84
C ASN A 308 0.13 11.59 19.07
N GLU A 309 0.60 10.35 19.01
CA GLU A 309 1.35 9.70 20.11
C GLU A 309 2.81 10.16 20.17
N THR A 310 3.32 10.77 19.10
CA THR A 310 4.69 11.32 19.01
C THR A 310 4.81 12.79 19.40
N GLU A 311 3.69 13.49 19.65
CA GLU A 311 3.63 14.87 20.19
C GLU A 311 3.61 14.88 21.72
#